data_AF-A0A6M3KDN1-F1
#
_entry.id   AF-A0A6M3KDN1-F1
#
_cell.length_a   1.000
_cell.length_b   1.000
_cell.length_c   1.000
_cell.angle_alpha   90.00
_cell.angle_beta   90.00
_cell.angle_gamma   90.00
#
_symmetry.space_group_name_H-M   'P 1'
#
loop_
_entity.id
_entity.type
_entity.pdbx_description
1 polymer ?
#
loop_
_entity_poly.entity_id
_entity_poly.type
_entity_poly.pdbx_seq_one_letter_code
_entity_poly.pdbx_strand_id
1 'polypeptide(L)'
;MQVSIYGGWQAATIADNAKSSDEVDLGRPWDFINISIPTVTSGTLKLQVSESSGGTFQDLGASMTTATTTGAYNDVWKINGYQFIKVVSSATQGAERLIRVRGIRF
;
A
#
# COMPACT_ATOMS: atom_id res chain seq x y z
N MET A 1 -8.62 27.14 5.15
CA MET A 1 -8.47 25.80 5.77
C MET A 1 -7.07 25.31 5.49
N GLN A 2 -6.25 25.08 6.51
CA GLN A 2 -4.95 24.47 6.34
C GLN A 2 -5.18 23.00 5.95
N VAL A 3 -4.93 22.70 4.68
CA VAL A 3 -5.03 21.34 4.17
C VAL A 3 -3.85 20.56 4.74
N SER A 4 -4.12 19.54 5.56
CA SER A 4 -3.06 18.68 6.10
C SER A 4 -2.21 18.11 4.96
N ILE A 5 -0.89 18.24 5.08
CA ILE A 5 0.10 17.66 4.18
C ILE A 5 0.15 16.13 4.26
N TYR A 6 -0.45 15.55 5.31
CA TYR A 6 -0.61 14.11 5.52
C TYR A 6 -2.07 13.70 5.49
N GLY A 7 -2.37 12.59 4.82
CA GLY A 7 -3.64 11.88 4.93
C GLY A 7 -3.74 11.08 6.23
N GLY A 8 -4.95 10.62 6.54
CA GLY A 8 -5.16 9.65 7.62
C GLY A 8 -4.50 8.31 7.30
N TRP A 9 -4.10 7.57 8.34
CA TRP A 9 -3.65 6.20 8.19
C TRP A 9 -4.84 5.30 7.83
N GLN A 10 -4.71 4.57 6.74
CA GLN A 10 -5.65 3.58 6.25
C GLN A 10 -5.01 2.19 6.31
N ALA A 11 -5.83 1.16 6.47
CA ALA A 11 -5.38 -0.22 6.50
C ALA A 11 -5.60 -0.89 5.13
N ALA A 12 -4.52 -1.33 4.51
CA ALA A 12 -4.48 -2.26 3.41
C ALA A 12 -4.32 -3.68 3.97
N THR A 13 -5.43 -4.35 4.26
CA THR A 13 -5.42 -5.70 4.85
C THR A 13 -5.20 -6.75 3.77
N ILE A 14 -4.13 -7.53 3.88
CA ILE A 14 -3.97 -8.79 3.13
C ILE A 14 -4.52 -9.90 4.02
N ALA A 15 -5.62 -10.53 3.61
CA ALA A 15 -6.23 -11.63 4.35
C ALA A 15 -5.30 -12.86 4.43
N ASP A 16 -5.58 -13.74 5.40
CA ASP A 16 -4.92 -15.04 5.46
C ASP A 16 -5.17 -15.83 4.16
N ASN A 17 -4.13 -16.53 3.70
CA ASN A 17 -4.12 -17.24 2.43
C ASN A 17 -4.40 -16.36 1.19
N ALA A 18 -4.25 -15.03 1.28
CA ALA A 18 -4.36 -14.10 0.16
C ALA A 18 -3.01 -13.54 -0.30
N LYS A 19 -3.02 -12.96 -1.50
CA LYS A 19 -1.86 -12.29 -2.12
C LYS A 19 -2.06 -10.79 -2.32
N SER A 20 -3.28 -10.28 -2.23
CA SER A 20 -3.60 -8.88 -2.46
C SER A 20 -4.39 -8.31 -1.30
N SER A 21 -4.18 -7.04 -1.02
CA SER A 21 -5.01 -6.32 -0.07
C SER A 21 -6.35 -5.93 -0.67
N ASP A 22 -7.26 -5.53 0.21
CA ASP A 22 -8.41 -4.74 -0.17
C ASP A 22 -7.99 -3.41 -0.81
N GLU A 23 -8.91 -2.83 -1.58
CA GLU A 23 -8.78 -1.48 -2.09
C GLU A 23 -8.74 -0.48 -0.94
N VAL A 24 -7.77 0.41 -0.98
CA VAL A 24 -7.66 1.52 -0.03
C VAL A 24 -7.90 2.83 -0.74
N ASP A 25 -8.91 3.56 -0.26
CA ASP A 25 -9.18 4.93 -0.64
C ASP A 25 -8.44 5.91 0.28
N LEU A 26 -7.56 6.73 -0.30
CA LEU A 26 -6.82 7.78 0.42
C LEU A 26 -7.65 9.07 0.63
N GLY A 27 -8.90 9.09 0.17
CA GLY A 27 -9.88 10.17 0.27
C GLY A 27 -9.67 11.31 -0.73
N ARG A 28 -8.50 11.36 -1.38
CA ARG A 28 -8.15 12.32 -2.44
C ARG A 28 -6.90 11.86 -3.21
N PRO A 29 -6.59 12.48 -4.36
CA PRO A 29 -5.31 12.36 -5.05
C PRO A 29 -4.12 12.80 -4.19
N TRP A 30 -3.05 12.00 -4.16
CA TRP A 30 -1.79 12.34 -3.47
C TRP A 30 -0.57 12.13 -4.37
N ASP A 31 0.48 12.90 -4.14
CA ASP A 31 1.73 12.77 -4.92
C ASP A 31 2.58 11.60 -4.41
N PHE A 32 2.54 11.35 -3.10
CA PHE A 32 3.28 10.30 -2.42
C PHE A 32 2.38 9.50 -1.48
N ILE A 33 2.81 8.29 -1.14
CA ILE A 33 2.22 7.43 -0.12
C ILE A 33 3.30 7.02 0.86
N ASN A 34 3.00 7.03 2.14
CA ASN A 34 3.84 6.43 3.16
C ASN A 34 3.20 5.13 3.60
N ILE A 35 3.98 4.07 3.53
CA ILE A 35 3.58 2.70 3.78
C ILE A 35 4.35 2.18 4.99
N SER A 36 3.65 1.51 5.89
CA SER A 36 4.21 0.78 7.03
C SER A 36 3.75 -0.66 6.93
N ILE A 37 4.72 -1.53 6.68
CA ILE A 37 4.55 -2.94 6.36
C ILE A 37 4.92 -3.72 7.63
N PRO A 38 4.00 -4.52 8.20
CA PRO A 38 4.33 -5.42 9.30
C PRO A 38 5.21 -6.56 8.78
N THR A 39 5.70 -7.42 9.68
CA THR A 39 6.44 -8.62 9.25
C THR A 39 5.57 -9.51 8.35
N VAL A 40 6.08 -9.82 7.16
CA VAL A 40 5.44 -10.70 6.18
C VAL A 40 6.08 -12.09 6.16
N THR A 41 5.32 -13.07 5.69
CA THR A 41 5.69 -14.49 5.72
C THR A 41 6.76 -14.84 4.70
N SER A 42 6.72 -14.18 3.54
CA SER A 42 7.72 -14.14 2.47
C SER A 42 7.10 -13.39 1.27
N GLY A 43 7.93 -12.95 0.33
CA GLY A 43 7.47 -12.37 -0.93
C GLY A 43 7.82 -10.89 -1.11
N THR A 44 7.73 -10.45 -2.36
CA THR A 44 7.93 -9.07 -2.79
C THR A 44 6.60 -8.35 -2.76
N LEU A 45 6.57 -7.14 -2.20
CA LEU A 45 5.38 -6.30 -2.20
C LEU A 45 5.47 -5.29 -3.35
N LYS A 46 4.35 -5.10 -4.05
CA LYS A 46 4.17 -4.08 -5.07
C LYS A 46 2.93 -3.25 -4.76
N LEU A 47 2.94 -2.00 -5.20
CA LEU A 47 1.74 -1.17 -5.20
C LEU A 47 1.01 -1.34 -6.51
N GLN A 48 -0.30 -1.48 -6.45
CA GLN A 48 -1.16 -1.22 -7.58
C GLN A 48 -1.99 0.02 -7.30
N VAL A 49 -2.27 0.79 -8.34
CA VAL A 49 -2.98 2.07 -8.25
C VAL A 49 -4.12 2.12 -9.25
N SER A 50 -5.15 2.91 -8.95
CA SER A 50 -6.24 3.19 -9.88
C SER A 50 -6.72 4.64 -9.77
N GLU A 51 -7.28 5.15 -10.87
CA GLU A 51 -7.89 6.48 -10.96
C GLU A 51 -9.33 6.50 -10.41
N SER A 52 -9.96 5.33 -10.27
CA SER A 52 -11.35 5.20 -9.84
C SER A 52 -11.52 4.02 -8.89
N SER A 53 -12.48 4.14 -7.97
CA SER A 53 -12.82 3.06 -7.06
C SER A 53 -13.39 1.88 -7.83
N GLY A 54 -12.94 0.66 -7.52
CA GLY A 54 -13.30 -0.55 -8.27
C GLY A 54 -12.78 -0.57 -9.72
N GLY A 55 -11.93 0.37 -10.10
CA GLY A 55 -11.37 0.46 -11.45
C GLY A 55 -10.30 -0.59 -11.74
N THR A 56 -9.67 -0.47 -12.92
CA THR A 56 -8.52 -1.31 -13.27
C THR A 56 -7.31 -0.86 -12.46
N PHE A 57 -6.78 -1.77 -11.63
CA PHE A 57 -5.57 -1.54 -10.85
C PHE A 57 -4.33 -1.84 -11.70
N GLN A 58 -3.46 -0.85 -11.86
CA GLN A 58 -2.22 -0.96 -12.62
C GLN A 58 -1.05 -1.08 -11.67
N ASP A 59 -0.06 -1.90 -12.01
CA ASP A 59 1.18 -2.01 -11.25
C ASP A 59 1.94 -0.67 -11.31
N LEU A 60 2.12 -0.06 -10.14
CA LEU A 60 2.98 1.12 -10.01
C LEU A 60 4.40 0.61 -9.78
N GLY A 61 5.30 0.94 -10.72
CA GLY A 61 6.61 0.32 -10.85
C GLY A 61 7.53 0.37 -9.61
N ALA A 62 8.56 -0.48 -9.69
CA ALA A 62 9.52 -0.91 -8.66
C ALA A 62 8.90 -1.76 -7.53
N SER A 63 8.87 -3.07 -7.78
CA SER A 63 8.59 -4.10 -6.78
C SER A 63 9.59 -3.98 -5.62
N MET A 64 9.11 -3.71 -4.41
CA MET A 64 9.95 -3.63 -3.23
C MET A 64 10.05 -5.02 -2.59
N THR A 65 11.27 -5.56 -2.56
CA THR A 65 11.54 -6.86 -1.98
C THR A 65 11.67 -6.72 -0.47
N THR A 66 10.58 -6.92 0.26
CA THR A 66 10.66 -7.17 1.69
C THR A 66 11.09 -8.62 1.90
N ALA A 67 12.37 -8.82 2.22
CA ALA A 67 12.87 -10.14 2.55
C ALA A 67 12.11 -10.73 3.75
N THR A 68 11.99 -12.05 3.77
CA THR A 68 11.42 -12.79 4.87
C THR A 68 12.22 -12.51 6.14
N THR A 69 11.51 -12.27 7.25
CA THR A 69 12.00 -12.07 8.63
C THR A 69 12.56 -10.68 9.04
N THR A 70 12.01 -10.24 10.17
CA THR A 70 12.46 -9.24 11.16
C THR A 70 12.51 -7.77 10.77
N GLY A 71 11.34 -7.13 10.82
CA GLY A 71 11.25 -5.68 10.95
C GLY A 71 9.93 -5.14 10.41
N ALA A 72 9.31 -4.20 11.13
CA ALA A 72 8.35 -3.32 10.50
C ALA A 72 9.12 -2.44 9.51
N TYR A 73 8.73 -2.46 8.24
CA TYR A 73 9.37 -1.67 7.20
C TYR A 73 8.53 -0.43 6.92
N ASN A 74 9.14 0.74 6.89
CA ASN A 74 8.45 1.98 6.52
C ASN A 74 9.15 2.64 5.34
N ASP A 75 8.36 3.09 4.36
CA ASP A 75 8.89 3.71 3.15
C ASP A 75 7.91 4.73 2.57
N VAL A 76 8.40 5.56 1.65
CA VAL A 76 7.61 6.56 0.93
C VAL A 76 7.71 6.30 -0.57
N TRP A 77 6.59 5.98 -1.20
CA TRP A 77 6.52 5.71 -2.63
C TRP A 77 5.81 6.86 -3.34
N LYS A 78 6.25 7.18 -4.56
CA LYS A 78 5.61 8.20 -5.38
C LYS A 78 4.43 7.59 -6.12
N ILE A 79 3.22 8.12 -5.92
CA ILE A 79 1.99 7.60 -6.55
C ILE A 79 1.42 8.56 -7.60
N ASN A 80 2.12 9.62 -7.99
CA ASN A 80 1.79 10.48 -9.14
C ASN A 80 0.31 10.94 -9.23
N GLY A 81 -0.35 11.20 -8.11
CA GLY A 81 -1.73 11.70 -8.09
C GLY A 81 -2.82 10.62 -8.02
N TYR A 82 -2.49 9.34 -7.85
CA TYR A 82 -3.52 8.32 -7.63
C TYR A 82 -4.18 8.44 -6.25
N GLN A 83 -5.44 8.02 -6.16
CA GLN A 83 -6.23 8.01 -4.92
C GLN A 83 -6.45 6.60 -4.39
N PHE A 84 -6.69 5.64 -5.28
CA PHE A 84 -7.02 4.26 -4.93
C PHE A 84 -5.80 3.39 -5.07
N ILE A 85 -5.45 2.65 -4.01
CA ILE A 85 -4.24 1.82 -3.96
C ILE A 85 -4.56 0.43 -3.45
N LYS A 86 -3.78 -0.56 -3.91
CA LYS A 86 -3.75 -1.92 -3.40
C LYS A 86 -2.32 -2.35 -3.17
N VAL A 87 -2.09 -3.14 -2.14
CA VAL A 87 -0.78 -3.76 -1.89
C VAL A 87 -0.87 -5.22 -2.28
N VAL A 88 0.03 -5.64 -3.17
CA VAL A 88 0.05 -7.02 -3.69
C VAL A 88 1.38 -7.66 -3.34
N SER A 89 1.32 -8.84 -2.75
CA SER A 89 2.45 -9.71 -2.50
C SER A 89 2.63 -10.72 -3.62
N SER A 90 3.89 -11.03 -3.97
CA SER A 90 4.21 -12.12 -4.90
C SER A 90 3.94 -13.50 -4.31
N ALA A 91 3.84 -13.62 -2.98
CA ALA A 91 3.57 -14.86 -2.27
C ALA A 91 2.34 -14.74 -1.37
N THR A 92 1.69 -15.88 -1.14
CA THR A 92 0.56 -15.98 -0.22
C THR A 92 1.03 -15.73 1.20
N GLN A 93 0.27 -14.94 1.96
CA GLN A 93 0.56 -14.72 3.37
C GLN A 93 -0.09 -15.82 4.21
N GLY A 94 0.67 -16.40 5.16
CA GLY A 94 0.18 -17.44 6.07
C GLY A 94 -0.48 -16.89 7.34
N ALA A 95 -0.81 -15.61 7.35
CA ALA A 95 -1.59 -14.92 8.37
C ALA A 95 -2.06 -13.57 7.81
N GLU A 96 -3.10 -12.99 8.40
CA GLU A 96 -3.54 -11.64 8.09
C GLU A 96 -2.41 -10.61 8.31
N ARG A 97 -2.23 -9.71 7.33
CA ARG A 97 -1.24 -8.63 7.39
C ARG A 97 -1.93 -7.28 7.23
N LEU A 98 -1.88 -6.48 8.30
CA LEU A 98 -2.38 -5.11 8.33
C LEU A 98 -1.29 -4.14 7.87
N ILE A 99 -1.26 -3.84 6.58
CA ILE A 99 -0.34 -2.86 6.02
C ILE A 99 -0.96 -1.48 6.17
N ARG A 100 -0.27 -0.54 6.81
CA ARG A 100 -0.78 0.81 6.99
C ARG A 100 -0.27 1.72 5.90
N VAL A 101 -1.15 2.50 5.29
CA VAL A 101 -0.79 3.47 4.26
C VAL A 101 -1.38 4.84 4.58
N ARG A 102 -0.72 5.91 4.14
CA ARG A 102 -1.27 7.27 4.18
C ARG A 102 -0.76 8.08 3.00
N GLY A 103 -1.60 8.95 2.44
CA GLY A 103 -1.18 9.92 1.44
C GLY A 103 -0.28 11.01 2.03
N ILE A 104 0.67 11.50 1.25
CA ILE A 104 1.55 12.63 1.59
C ILE A 104 1.65 13.58 0.41
N ARG A 105 1.64 14.88 0.68
CA ARG A 105 1.91 15.95 -0.28
C ARG A 105 2.94 16.92 0.30
N PHE A 106 3.92 17.30 -0.51
CA PHE A 106 4.91 18.33 -0.20
C PHE A 106 4.64 19.58 -1.02
#